data_AF-A0A1I7FWW8-F1
#
_entry.id   AF-A0A1I7FWW8-F1
#
_cell.length_a   1.000
_cell.length_b   1.000
_cell.length_c   1.000
_cell.angle_alpha   90.00
_cell.angle_beta   90.00
_cell.angle_gamma   90.00
#
_symmetry.space_group_name_H-M   'P 1'
#
loop_
_entity.id
_entity.type
_entity.pdbx_description
1 polymer ?
#
loop_
_entity_poly.entity_id
_entity_poly.type
_entity_poly.pdbx_seq_one_letter_code
_entity_poly.pdbx_strand_id
1 'polypeptide(L)'
;MFRTLAMLRSLQSAHHSLEDAQATVQQACDYRWLREHLPRGVITGSNVTLSDGTPAVAITLPFLATPARRQGGKWPEAPDERERCHVEGAHACRAAGAPTYRKLESLSQGLAHGALSVMKDAARFDYLVARHALRLTWRRLDHVAGPLARHLGRWLSGNSQRAERHGLFLLEVKVPSASAEVSLEGQWLDTQVDKYRRIVPSRAQG
;
A
#
# COMPACT_ATOMS: atom_id res chain seq x y z
N MET A 1 -28.09 23.29 31.52
CA MET A 1 -27.84 22.07 30.72
C MET A 1 -27.05 22.28 29.42
N PHE A 2 -26.58 23.49 29.06
CA PHE A 2 -25.83 23.70 27.80
C PHE A 2 -24.31 23.46 27.88
N ARG A 3 -23.70 23.57 29.07
CA ARG A 3 -22.24 23.38 29.25
C ARG A 3 -21.78 21.92 29.06
N THR A 4 -22.57 20.95 29.47
CA THR A 4 -22.23 19.51 29.39
C THR A 4 -22.23 19.01 27.95
N LEU A 5 -23.15 19.49 27.10
CA LEU A 5 -23.21 19.15 25.68
C LEU A 5 -22.05 19.78 24.88
N ALA A 6 -21.63 21.00 25.22
CA ALA A 6 -20.46 21.64 24.61
C ALA A 6 -19.16 20.92 24.95
N MET A 7 -19.03 20.42 26.18
CA MET A 7 -17.87 19.64 26.63
C MET A 7 -17.81 18.26 25.97
N LEU A 8 -18.95 17.57 25.84
CA LEU A 8 -19.04 16.30 25.11
C LEU A 8 -18.72 16.48 23.62
N ARG A 9 -19.18 17.55 22.99
CA ARG A 9 -18.82 17.89 21.59
C ARG A 9 -17.33 18.20 21.44
N SER A 10 -16.74 18.93 22.38
CA SER A 10 -15.29 19.23 22.38
C SER A 10 -14.46 17.96 22.50
N LEU A 11 -14.83 17.07 23.43
CA LEU A 11 -14.17 15.77 23.60
C LEU A 11 -14.34 14.86 22.38
N GLN A 12 -15.53 14.82 21.78
CA GLN A 12 -15.77 14.10 20.53
C GLN A 12 -14.95 14.67 19.37
N SER A 13 -14.87 16.00 19.24
CA SER A 13 -14.08 16.64 18.19
C SER A 13 -12.57 16.40 18.36
N ALA A 14 -12.07 16.39 19.59
CA ALA A 14 -10.68 16.09 19.91
C ALA A 14 -10.34 14.60 19.71
N HIS A 15 -11.32 13.72 19.92
CA HIS A 15 -11.17 12.30 19.64
C HIS A 15 -11.09 12.04 18.13
N HIS A 16 -12.00 12.62 17.35
CA HIS A 16 -11.95 12.52 15.89
C HIS A 16 -10.66 13.09 15.29
N SER A 17 -10.20 14.25 15.76
CA SER A 17 -8.93 14.82 15.27
C SER A 17 -7.71 13.94 15.60
N LEU A 18 -7.74 13.21 16.73
CA LEU A 18 -6.68 12.26 17.08
C LEU A 18 -6.73 11.00 16.21
N GLU A 19 -7.92 10.47 15.92
CA GLU A 19 -8.09 9.33 15.01
C GLU A 19 -7.65 9.69 13.59
N ASP A 20 -8.03 10.87 13.09
CA ASP A 20 -7.63 11.37 11.78
C ASP A 20 -6.12 11.57 11.68
N ALA A 21 -5.49 12.10 12.74
CA ALA A 21 -4.05 12.23 12.81
C ALA A 21 -3.35 10.86 12.79
N GLN A 22 -3.88 9.87 13.51
CA GLN A 22 -3.35 8.50 13.49
C GLN A 22 -3.49 7.85 12.11
N ALA A 23 -4.64 8.01 11.46
CA ALA A 23 -4.88 7.53 10.11
C ALA A 23 -3.89 8.15 9.11
N THR A 24 -3.70 9.48 9.18
CA THR A 24 -2.74 10.22 8.35
C THR A 24 -1.32 9.69 8.53
N VAL A 25 -0.88 9.50 9.77
CA VAL A 25 0.46 8.96 10.04
C VAL A 25 0.57 7.52 9.51
N GLN A 26 -0.45 6.68 9.69
CA GLN A 26 -0.45 5.32 9.16
C GLN A 26 -0.34 5.29 7.63
N GLN A 27 -1.10 6.13 6.92
CA GLN A 27 -1.03 6.26 5.46
C GLN A 27 0.38 6.69 5.00
N ALA A 28 1.01 7.63 5.71
CA ALA A 28 2.38 8.03 5.43
C ALA A 28 3.37 6.87 5.63
N CYS A 29 3.24 6.09 6.71
CA CYS A 29 4.04 4.89 6.94
C CYS A 29 3.84 3.84 5.84
N ASP A 30 2.60 3.59 5.44
CA ASP A 30 2.25 2.63 4.39
C ASP A 30 2.86 3.05 3.03
N TYR A 31 2.84 4.36 2.72
CA TYR A 31 3.46 4.90 1.51
C TYR A 31 4.98 4.81 1.52
N ARG A 32 5.64 5.17 2.63
CA ARG A 32 7.11 5.06 2.75
C ARG A 32 7.56 3.62 2.62
N TRP A 33 6.86 2.69 3.27
CA TRP A 33 7.11 1.27 3.14
C TRP A 33 6.99 0.81 1.69
N LEU A 34 5.93 1.24 0.98
CA LEU A 34 5.76 0.93 -0.44
C LEU A 34 6.92 1.48 -1.28
N ARG A 35 7.29 2.74 -1.05
CA ARG A 35 8.39 3.43 -1.72
C ARG A 35 9.73 2.71 -1.56
N GLU A 36 10.01 2.19 -0.37
CA GLU A 36 11.23 1.42 -0.05
C GLU A 36 11.23 0.02 -0.70
N HIS A 37 10.06 -0.57 -0.92
CA HIS A 37 9.94 -1.91 -1.49
C HIS A 37 9.86 -1.92 -3.02
N LEU A 38 9.55 -0.79 -3.66
CA LEU A 38 9.44 -0.68 -5.11
C LEU A 38 10.63 -1.23 -5.89
N PRO A 39 11.91 -1.05 -5.47
CA PRO A 39 13.07 -1.61 -6.16
C PRO A 39 13.11 -3.13 -6.23
N ARG A 40 12.30 -3.83 -5.43
CA ARG A 40 12.17 -5.30 -5.46
C ARG A 40 11.06 -5.76 -6.40
N GLY A 41 10.38 -4.83 -7.05
CA GLY A 41 9.25 -5.11 -7.91
C GLY A 41 9.62 -5.66 -9.27
N VAL A 42 8.58 -6.12 -9.96
CA VAL A 42 8.63 -6.55 -11.36
C VAL A 42 7.49 -5.87 -12.08
N ILE A 43 7.75 -5.31 -13.26
CA ILE A 43 6.69 -4.78 -14.13
C ILE A 43 5.90 -5.97 -14.69
N THR A 44 4.61 -6.03 -14.38
CA THR A 44 3.70 -7.12 -14.78
C THR A 44 2.65 -6.70 -15.80
N GLY A 45 2.49 -5.40 -16.04
CA GLY A 45 1.67 -4.88 -17.13
C GLY A 45 2.00 -3.43 -17.45
N SER A 46 2.25 -3.12 -18.72
CA SER A 46 2.62 -1.76 -19.18
C SER A 46 1.45 -0.94 -19.71
N ASN A 47 0.30 -1.57 -20.00
CA ASN A 47 -0.89 -0.95 -20.58
C ASN A 47 -2.12 -1.19 -19.70
N VAL A 48 -2.02 -0.93 -18.40
CA VAL A 48 -3.17 -1.02 -17.48
C VAL A 48 -3.73 0.37 -17.22
N THR A 49 -4.93 0.44 -16.66
CA THR A 49 -5.54 1.70 -16.24
C THR A 49 -5.88 1.68 -14.76
N LEU A 50 -5.85 2.87 -14.16
CA LEU A 50 -6.48 3.13 -12.87
C LEU A 50 -8.01 3.13 -13.01
N SER A 51 -8.71 3.15 -11.87
CA SER A 51 -10.19 3.14 -11.85
C SER A 51 -10.85 4.34 -12.54
N ASP A 52 -10.11 5.44 -12.74
CA ASP A 52 -10.57 6.65 -13.42
C ASP A 52 -10.15 6.72 -14.90
N GLY A 53 -9.58 5.64 -15.44
CA GLY A 53 -9.09 5.58 -16.82
C GLY A 53 -7.68 6.13 -17.02
N THR A 54 -7.03 6.66 -15.97
CA THR A 54 -5.63 7.13 -16.08
C THR A 54 -4.71 5.97 -16.50
N PRO A 55 -3.87 6.14 -17.54
CA PRO A 55 -2.87 5.16 -17.92
C PRO A 55 -1.92 4.84 -16.77
N ALA A 56 -1.60 3.56 -16.61
CA ALA A 56 -0.78 3.07 -15.51
C ALA A 56 0.06 1.86 -15.91
N VAL A 57 1.06 1.60 -15.07
CA VAL A 57 1.91 0.41 -15.11
C VAL A 57 1.64 -0.41 -13.86
N ALA A 58 1.37 -1.70 -14.02
CA ALA A 58 1.26 -2.66 -12.92
C ALA A 58 2.65 -3.17 -12.53
N ILE A 59 2.98 -3.03 -11.25
CA ILE A 59 4.21 -3.53 -10.64
C ILE A 59 3.81 -4.52 -9.55
N THR A 60 4.41 -5.71 -9.57
CA THR A 60 4.18 -6.73 -8.55
C THR A 60 5.36 -6.83 -7.59
N LEU A 61 5.06 -6.70 -6.29
CA LEU A 61 6.02 -6.84 -5.20
C LEU A 61 5.81 -8.20 -4.49
N PRO A 62 6.85 -9.06 -4.44
CA PRO A 62 6.76 -10.38 -3.82
C PRO A 62 7.03 -10.33 -2.30
N PHE A 63 6.25 -11.07 -1.54
CA PHE A 63 6.40 -11.21 -0.10
C PHE A 63 6.13 -12.65 0.34
N LEU A 64 6.89 -13.16 1.31
CA LEU A 64 6.54 -14.42 1.97
C LEU A 64 5.24 -14.25 2.77
N ALA A 65 4.28 -15.15 2.56
CA ALA A 65 2.99 -15.15 3.25
C ALA A 65 3.07 -15.87 4.62
N THR A 66 3.99 -15.40 5.47
CA THR A 66 4.22 -15.94 6.81
C THR A 66 2.92 -15.90 7.65
N PRO A 67 2.78 -16.78 8.67
CA PRO A 67 1.59 -16.78 9.52
C PRO A 67 1.25 -15.40 10.11
N ALA A 68 2.27 -14.65 10.55
CA ALA A 68 2.09 -13.29 11.07
C ALA A 68 1.48 -12.33 10.04
N ARG A 69 1.92 -12.38 8.78
CA ARG A 69 1.34 -11.54 7.71
C ARG A 69 -0.06 -12.00 7.32
N ARG A 70 -0.34 -13.30 7.33
CA ARG A 70 -1.68 -13.84 7.05
C ARG A 70 -2.73 -13.36 8.07
N GLN A 71 -2.34 -13.20 9.33
CA GLN A 71 -3.24 -12.62 10.35
C GLN A 71 -3.65 -11.18 10.00
N GLY A 72 -2.76 -10.39 9.40
CA GLY A 72 -3.03 -9.00 9.03
C GLY A 72 -4.09 -8.79 7.95
N GLY A 73 -4.39 -9.82 7.15
CA GLY A 73 -5.36 -9.73 6.04
C GLY A 73 -6.64 -10.55 6.21
N LYS A 74 -6.85 -11.20 7.37
CA LYS A 74 -7.98 -12.13 7.61
C LYS A 74 -8.13 -13.18 6.49
N TRP A 75 -7.00 -13.75 6.05
CA TRP A 75 -6.99 -14.71 4.96
C TRP A 75 -7.63 -16.04 5.37
N PRO A 76 -8.38 -16.72 4.47
CA PRO A 76 -8.90 -18.06 4.73
C PRO A 76 -7.79 -19.06 5.09
N GLU A 77 -8.12 -20.06 5.89
CA GLU A 77 -7.20 -21.14 6.27
C GLU A 77 -6.95 -22.09 5.10
N ALA A 78 -8.00 -22.44 4.36
CA ALA A 78 -7.93 -23.31 3.19
C ALA A 78 -7.16 -22.64 2.03
N PRO A 79 -6.10 -23.28 1.49
CA PRO A 79 -5.31 -22.74 0.39
C PRO A 79 -6.13 -22.39 -0.86
N ASP A 80 -7.05 -23.27 -1.27
CA ASP A 80 -7.84 -23.07 -2.50
C ASP A 80 -8.86 -21.92 -2.37
N GLU A 81 -9.37 -21.66 -1.16
CA GLU A 81 -10.17 -20.47 -0.88
C GLU A 81 -9.29 -19.22 -0.91
N ARG A 82 -8.10 -19.32 -0.32
CA ARG A 82 -7.15 -18.20 -0.24
C ARG A 82 -6.72 -17.71 -1.62
N GLU A 83 -6.51 -18.61 -2.59
CA GLU A 83 -6.15 -18.22 -3.97
C GLU A 83 -7.27 -17.44 -4.68
N ARG A 84 -8.53 -17.65 -4.28
CA ARG A 84 -9.69 -16.94 -4.84
C ARG A 84 -9.93 -15.59 -4.16
N CYS A 85 -9.31 -15.35 -3.01
CA CYS A 85 -9.42 -14.09 -2.27
C CYS A 85 -8.34 -13.08 -2.65
N HIS A 86 -8.64 -11.81 -2.39
CA HIS A 86 -7.69 -10.71 -2.52
C HIS A 86 -8.02 -9.60 -1.50
N VAL A 87 -7.04 -8.76 -1.19
CA VAL A 87 -7.20 -7.59 -0.31
C VAL A 87 -6.86 -6.34 -1.11
N GLU A 88 -7.72 -5.33 -1.10
CA GLU A 88 -7.51 -4.08 -1.84
C GLU A 88 -7.33 -2.86 -0.94
N GLY A 89 -6.87 -1.77 -1.55
CA GLY A 89 -6.83 -0.45 -0.94
C GLY A 89 -5.87 -0.35 0.25
N ALA A 90 -6.24 0.44 1.26
CA ALA A 90 -5.37 0.78 2.39
C ALA A 90 -4.90 -0.43 3.21
N HIS A 91 -5.60 -1.55 3.14
CA HIS A 91 -5.25 -2.77 3.87
C HIS A 91 -4.23 -3.64 3.14
N ALA A 92 -4.06 -3.46 1.82
CA ALA A 92 -3.18 -4.29 1.01
C ALA A 92 -1.71 -4.22 1.47
N CYS A 93 -1.18 -3.02 1.73
CA CYS A 93 0.18 -2.85 2.24
C CYS A 93 0.36 -3.47 3.64
N ARG A 94 -0.60 -3.27 4.55
CA ARG A 94 -0.54 -3.84 5.90
C ARG A 94 -0.62 -5.35 5.90
N ALA A 95 -1.50 -5.93 5.09
CA ALA A 95 -1.59 -7.38 4.91
C ALA A 95 -0.32 -7.96 4.26
N ALA A 96 0.40 -7.18 3.45
CA ALA A 96 1.72 -7.54 2.92
C ALA A 96 2.86 -7.41 3.96
N GLY A 97 2.60 -6.72 5.08
CA GLY A 97 3.53 -6.56 6.20
C GLY A 97 4.10 -5.16 6.38
N ALA A 98 3.44 -4.12 5.84
CA ALA A 98 3.74 -2.74 6.21
C ALA A 98 3.59 -2.53 7.73
N PRO A 99 4.50 -1.79 8.37
CA PRO A 99 4.48 -1.63 9.82
C PRO A 99 3.22 -0.88 10.26
N THR A 100 2.55 -1.42 11.28
CA THR A 100 1.54 -0.65 12.02
C THR A 100 2.25 0.47 12.78
N TYR A 101 1.67 1.65 12.74
CA TYR A 101 1.99 2.75 13.64
C TYR A 101 2.00 2.25 15.09
N ARG A 102 3.20 2.15 15.68
CA ARG A 102 3.39 1.95 17.12
C ARG A 102 3.84 3.29 17.71
N LYS A 103 3.09 3.80 18.69
CA LYS A 103 3.18 5.18 19.22
C LYS A 103 4.59 5.62 19.68
N LEU A 104 4.75 6.95 19.71
CA LEU A 104 5.89 7.79 20.11
C LEU A 104 7.06 7.91 19.12
N GLU A 105 7.71 6.82 18.71
CA GLU A 105 8.87 6.91 17.79
C GLU A 105 8.47 7.33 16.37
N SER A 106 7.28 6.94 15.91
CA SER A 106 6.77 7.36 14.59
C SER A 106 6.28 8.82 14.59
N LEU A 107 5.85 9.35 15.75
CA LEU A 107 5.54 10.78 15.93
C LEU A 107 6.82 11.61 16.03
N SER A 108 7.85 11.12 16.72
CA SER A 108 9.16 11.78 16.75
C SER A 108 9.85 11.75 15.38
N GLN A 109 9.65 10.69 14.58
CA GLN A 109 10.05 10.69 13.17
C GLN A 109 9.17 11.60 12.30
N GLY A 110 7.86 11.71 12.57
CA GLY A 110 6.99 12.70 11.93
C GLY A 110 7.41 14.14 12.22
N LEU A 111 7.90 14.41 13.43
CA LEU A 111 8.56 15.65 13.81
C LEU A 111 9.93 15.82 13.15
N ALA A 112 10.75 14.75 13.06
CA ALA A 112 12.08 14.78 12.45
C ALA A 112 12.06 14.96 10.92
N HIS A 113 11.03 14.46 10.24
CA HIS A 113 10.83 14.65 8.80
C HIS A 113 9.95 15.89 8.47
N GLY A 114 9.43 16.56 9.50
CA GLY A 114 8.49 17.67 9.38
C GLY A 114 7.05 17.23 9.05
N ALA A 115 6.08 17.90 9.66
CA ALA A 115 4.65 17.63 9.47
C ALA A 115 4.21 17.66 7.99
N LEU A 116 4.85 18.50 7.17
CA LEU A 116 4.60 18.61 5.74
C LEU A 116 4.93 17.32 4.97
N SER A 117 6.02 16.65 5.33
CA SER A 117 6.43 15.38 4.69
C SER A 117 5.42 14.27 4.97
N VAL A 118 4.94 14.19 6.22
CA VAL A 118 3.89 13.22 6.61
C VAL A 118 2.61 13.47 5.82
N MET A 119 2.13 14.71 5.77
CA MET A 119 0.93 15.06 4.98
C MET A 119 1.11 14.75 3.50
N LYS A 120 2.31 15.02 2.94
CA LYS A 120 2.60 14.76 1.54
C LYS A 120 2.53 13.28 1.20
N ASP A 121 3.13 12.43 2.05
CA ASP A 121 3.15 10.97 1.89
C ASP A 121 1.77 10.36 2.09
N ALA A 122 1.03 10.80 3.12
CA ALA A 122 -0.36 10.38 3.34
C ALA A 122 -1.23 10.68 2.11
N ALA A 123 -1.15 11.91 1.58
CA ALA A 123 -1.90 12.29 0.38
C ALA A 123 -1.49 11.52 -0.88
N ARG A 124 -0.25 11.01 -0.97
CA ARG A 124 0.15 10.11 -2.07
C ARG A 124 -0.47 8.74 -1.91
N PHE A 125 -0.48 8.21 -0.69
CA PHE A 125 -1.14 6.95 -0.38
C PHE A 125 -2.63 7.01 -0.69
N ASP A 126 -3.29 8.07 -0.24
CA ASP A 126 -4.73 8.26 -0.44
C ASP A 126 -5.10 8.34 -1.91
N TYR A 127 -4.26 9.00 -2.72
CA TYR A 127 -4.43 8.96 -4.16
C TYR A 127 -4.41 7.51 -4.69
N LEU A 128 -3.42 6.69 -4.31
CA LEU A 128 -3.35 5.29 -4.76
C LEU A 128 -4.56 4.47 -4.31
N VAL A 129 -5.00 4.66 -3.06
CA VAL A 129 -6.17 3.97 -2.51
C VAL A 129 -7.45 4.39 -3.25
N ALA A 130 -7.67 5.69 -3.45
CA ALA A 130 -8.82 6.23 -4.15
C ALA A 130 -8.90 5.77 -5.62
N ARG A 131 -7.76 5.38 -6.21
CA ARG A 131 -7.66 4.87 -7.58
C ARG A 131 -7.69 3.35 -7.71
N HIS A 132 -7.97 2.63 -6.62
CA HIS A 132 -7.93 1.16 -6.56
C HIS A 132 -6.59 0.61 -7.09
N ALA A 133 -5.50 1.30 -6.78
CA ALA A 133 -4.19 0.98 -7.32
C ALA A 133 -3.48 -0.17 -6.58
N LEU A 134 -4.03 -0.63 -5.45
CA LEU A 134 -3.37 -1.59 -4.57
C LEU A 134 -4.23 -2.85 -4.46
N ARG A 135 -3.64 -4.00 -4.82
CA ARG A 135 -4.27 -5.31 -4.67
C ARG A 135 -3.25 -6.35 -4.22
N LEU A 136 -3.52 -6.99 -3.10
CA LEU A 136 -2.75 -8.10 -2.56
C LEU A 136 -3.46 -9.41 -2.88
N THR A 137 -2.72 -10.36 -3.44
CA THR A 137 -3.20 -11.74 -3.68
C THR A 137 -2.28 -12.74 -2.99
N TRP A 138 -2.79 -13.93 -2.70
CA TRP A 138 -1.99 -15.06 -2.23
C TRP A 138 -1.90 -16.13 -3.30
N ARG A 139 -0.71 -16.71 -3.51
CA ARG A 139 -0.49 -17.81 -4.45
C ARG A 139 0.42 -18.86 -3.84
N ARG A 140 0.16 -20.14 -4.15
CA ARG A 140 1.20 -21.16 -4.03
C ARG A 140 2.33 -20.89 -5.03
N LEU A 141 3.53 -21.39 -4.74
CA LEU A 141 4.70 -21.15 -5.57
C LEU A 141 4.53 -21.71 -7.00
N ASP A 142 4.00 -22.93 -7.11
CA ASP A 142 3.69 -23.63 -8.36
C ASP A 142 2.55 -22.98 -9.15
N HIS A 143 1.71 -22.17 -8.49
CA HIS A 143 0.61 -21.42 -9.11
C HIS A 143 0.99 -20.00 -9.51
N VAL A 144 2.26 -19.59 -9.34
CA VAL A 144 2.74 -18.30 -9.86
C VAL A 144 2.95 -18.42 -11.37
N ALA A 145 2.39 -17.48 -12.13
CA ALA A 145 2.54 -17.44 -13.59
C ALA A 145 4.03 -17.50 -14.00
N GLY A 146 4.37 -18.39 -14.93
CA GLY A 146 5.76 -18.64 -15.37
C GLY A 146 6.56 -17.37 -15.75
N PRO A 147 6.00 -16.39 -16.46
CA PRO A 147 6.68 -15.12 -16.69
C PRO A 147 7.03 -14.39 -15.39
N LEU A 148 6.10 -14.29 -14.43
CA LEU A 148 6.35 -13.64 -13.14
C LEU A 148 7.38 -14.42 -12.32
N ALA A 149 7.28 -15.75 -12.27
CA ALA A 149 8.23 -16.60 -11.56
C ALA A 149 9.67 -16.42 -12.09
N ARG A 150 9.85 -16.31 -13.42
CA ARG A 150 11.16 -16.03 -14.03
C ARG A 150 11.74 -14.69 -13.61
N HIS A 151 10.95 -13.63 -13.64
CA HIS A 151 11.40 -12.30 -13.21
C HIS A 151 11.71 -12.25 -11.71
N LEU A 152 10.96 -13.01 -10.91
CA LEU A 152 11.20 -13.17 -9.47
C LEU A 152 12.36 -14.12 -9.16
N GLY A 153 12.98 -14.77 -10.15
CA GLY A 153 13.88 -15.91 -9.97
C GLY A 153 14.97 -15.69 -8.91
N ARG A 154 15.66 -14.54 -8.93
CA ARG A 154 16.67 -14.22 -7.90
C ARG A 154 16.10 -14.14 -6.49
N TRP A 155 14.92 -13.53 -6.34
CA TRP A 155 14.25 -13.42 -5.05
C TRP A 155 13.72 -14.79 -4.57
N LEU A 156 13.18 -15.59 -5.49
CA LEU A 156 12.70 -16.94 -5.20
C LEU A 156 13.82 -17.90 -4.83
N SER A 157 14.99 -17.84 -5.46
CA SER A 157 16.12 -18.72 -5.10
C SER A 157 16.54 -18.57 -3.62
N GLY A 158 16.45 -17.36 -3.06
CA GLY A 158 16.73 -17.13 -1.63
C GLY A 158 15.57 -17.47 -0.69
N ASN A 159 14.38 -17.77 -1.21
CA ASN A 159 13.15 -17.91 -0.44
C ASN A 159 12.33 -19.16 -0.78
N SER A 160 12.78 -20.03 -1.69
CA SER A 160 12.01 -21.11 -2.30
C SER A 160 11.36 -22.04 -1.28
N GLN A 161 12.15 -22.58 -0.35
CA GLN A 161 11.67 -23.46 0.71
C GLN A 161 10.60 -22.78 1.59
N ARG A 162 10.78 -21.48 1.89
CA ARG A 162 9.80 -20.72 2.68
C ARG A 162 8.56 -20.39 1.86
N ALA A 163 8.71 -20.15 0.56
CA ALA A 163 7.62 -19.90 -0.37
C ALA A 163 6.76 -21.15 -0.60
N GLU A 164 7.38 -22.33 -0.67
CA GLU A 164 6.67 -23.62 -0.70
C GLU A 164 5.88 -23.84 0.59
N ARG A 165 6.49 -23.57 1.75
CA ARG A 165 5.83 -23.77 3.05
C ARG A 165 4.69 -22.79 3.34
N HIS A 166 4.82 -21.54 2.90
CA HIS A 166 3.92 -20.46 3.33
C HIS A 166 3.08 -19.86 2.21
N GLY A 167 3.43 -20.14 0.96
CA GLY A 167 2.94 -19.40 -0.20
C GLY A 167 3.52 -17.98 -0.27
N LEU A 168 3.06 -17.27 -1.28
CA LEU A 168 3.50 -15.93 -1.64
C LEU A 168 2.34 -14.96 -1.56
N PHE A 169 2.62 -13.80 -0.98
CA PHE A 169 1.83 -12.61 -1.18
C PHE A 169 2.39 -11.82 -2.35
N LEU A 170 1.52 -11.50 -3.30
CA LEU A 170 1.85 -10.70 -4.49
C LEU A 170 1.05 -9.40 -4.40
N LEU A 171 1.75 -8.32 -4.04
CA LEU A 171 1.16 -6.99 -3.99
C LEU A 171 1.30 -6.34 -5.37
N GLU A 172 0.20 -6.23 -6.09
CA GLU A 172 0.10 -5.42 -7.29
C GLU A 172 -0.10 -3.95 -6.90
N VAL A 173 0.70 -3.10 -7.55
CA VAL A 173 0.70 -1.65 -7.41
C VAL A 173 0.59 -1.06 -8.80
N LYS A 174 -0.52 -0.39 -9.09
CA LYS A 174 -0.72 0.35 -10.33
C LYS A 174 -0.20 1.77 -10.15
N VAL A 175 0.88 2.11 -10.83
CA VAL A 175 1.47 3.46 -10.77
C VAL A 175 1.05 4.22 -12.02
N PRO A 176 0.44 5.42 -11.90
CA PRO A 176 0.03 6.19 -13.07
C PRO A 176 1.25 6.58 -13.90
N SER A 177 1.23 6.23 -15.18
CA SER A 177 2.28 6.58 -16.14
C SER A 177 1.73 6.41 -17.55
N ALA A 178 2.03 7.38 -18.41
CA ALA A 178 1.75 7.32 -19.84
C ALA A 178 3.02 6.97 -20.65
N SER A 179 4.18 6.89 -19.98
CA SER A 179 5.48 6.62 -20.61
C SER A 179 5.90 5.17 -20.43
N ALA A 180 6.60 4.65 -21.44
CA ALA A 180 7.25 3.34 -21.40
C ALA A 180 8.49 3.31 -20.48
N GLU A 181 9.05 4.48 -20.14
CA GLU A 181 10.19 4.58 -19.22
C GLU A 181 9.74 4.47 -17.76
N VAL A 182 9.89 3.27 -17.21
CA VAL A 182 9.56 2.93 -15.83
C VAL A 182 10.86 2.72 -15.06
N SER A 183 11.04 3.46 -13.97
CA SER A 183 12.12 3.22 -13.00
C SER A 183 11.53 2.63 -11.72
N LEU A 184 12.08 1.51 -11.25
CA LEU A 184 11.65 0.88 -10.00
C LEU A 184 12.32 1.53 -8.79
N GLU A 185 12.29 2.86 -8.72
CA GLU A 185 12.87 3.64 -7.64
C GLU A 185 11.81 4.41 -6.87
N GLY A 186 12.03 4.59 -5.57
CA GLY A 186 11.11 5.34 -4.72
C GLY A 186 10.85 6.77 -5.20
N GLN A 187 11.87 7.43 -5.75
CA GLN A 187 11.75 8.79 -6.30
C GLN A 187 10.89 8.85 -7.57
N TRP A 188 10.92 7.79 -8.38
CA TRP A 188 10.06 7.69 -9.56
C TRP A 188 8.60 7.58 -9.15
N LEU A 189 8.28 6.75 -8.14
CA LEU A 189 6.93 6.65 -7.59
C LEU A 189 6.43 8.01 -7.06
N ASP A 190 7.27 8.70 -6.28
CA ASP A 190 6.99 10.05 -5.77
C ASP A 190 6.65 11.01 -6.92
N THR A 191 7.44 11.00 -7.99
CA THR A 191 7.27 11.88 -9.14
C THR A 191 5.99 11.58 -9.91
N GLN A 192 5.70 10.30 -10.17
CA GLN A 192 4.49 9.91 -10.89
C GLN A 192 3.23 10.25 -10.08
N VAL A 193 3.14 9.85 -8.82
CA VAL A 193 1.96 10.14 -8.00
C VAL A 193 1.77 11.65 -7.83
N ASP A 194 2.86 12.42 -7.63
CA ASP A 194 2.80 13.88 -7.53
C ASP A 194 2.28 14.53 -8.81
N LYS A 195 2.71 14.04 -9.98
CA LYS A 195 2.25 14.55 -11.27
C LYS A 195 0.75 14.36 -11.43
N TYR A 196 0.24 13.14 -11.22
CA TYR A 196 -1.16 12.84 -11.52
C TYR A 196 -2.13 13.34 -10.46
N ARG A 197 -1.75 13.40 -9.18
CA ARG A 197 -2.64 13.99 -8.15
C ARG A 197 -2.88 15.49 -8.36
N ARG A 198 -1.96 16.20 -9.02
CA ARG A 198 -2.09 17.63 -9.32
C ARG A 198 -3.02 17.90 -10.52
N ILE A 199 -3.14 16.92 -11.41
CA ILE A 199 -3.95 17.02 -12.63
C ILE A 199 -5.44 16.80 -12.32
N VAL A 200 -5.74 16.05 -11.26
CA VAL A 200 -7.11 15.82 -10.80
C VAL A 200 -7.50 16.96 -9.86
N PRO A 201 -8.58 17.72 -10.15
CA PRO A 201 -9.09 18.69 -9.20
C PRO A 201 -9.44 17.97 -7.89
N SER A 202 -8.88 18.43 -6.78
CA SER A 202 -9.32 18.00 -5.46
C SER A 202 -10.83 18.22 -5.39
N ARG A 203 -11.61 17.16 -5.17
CA ARG A 203 -13.02 17.31 -4.79
C ARG A 203 -13.05 18.23 -3.58
N ALA A 204 -13.52 19.45 -3.79
CA ALA A 204 -13.98 20.30 -2.71
C ALA A 204 -15.02 19.48 -1.94
N GLN A 205 -14.76 19.24 -0.66
CA GLN A 205 -15.72 18.63 0.24
C GLN A 205 -16.93 19.57 0.27
N GLY A 206 -18.09 19.05 -0.13
CA GLY A 206 -19.40 19.68 0.07
C GLY A 206 -20.07 19.12 1.30
#